data_AF-A0A178W812-F1
#
_entry.id   AF-A0A178W812-F1
#
_cell.length_a   1.000
_cell.length_b   1.000
_cell.length_c   1.000
_cell.angle_alpha   90.00
_cell.angle_beta   90.00
_cell.angle_gamma   90.00
#
_symmetry.space_group_name_H-M   'P 1'
#
loop_
_entity.id
_entity.type
_entity.pdbx_description
1 polymer ?
#
loop_
_entity_poly.entity_id
_entity_poly.type
_entity_poly.pdbx_seq_one_letter_code
_entity_poly.pdbx_strand_id
1 'polypeptide(L)'
;MAKYNEIAKKKREAKADRKRAIHGDPLTNKLKTRTPVPSVSGKRQRKLLRKWRREQKDMVEKGLVTMEDVEMASAQADLFRLVYQLHQKTPRNPPENLALRRA
;
A
#
# COMPACT_ATOMS: atom_id res chain seq x y z
N MET A 1 29.86 29.88 -12.16
CA MET A 1 28.93 28.81 -12.58
C MET A 1 29.51 27.40 -12.46
N ALA A 2 30.72 27.11 -12.95
CA ALA A 2 31.32 25.77 -12.94
C ALA A 2 31.45 25.13 -11.54
N LYS A 3 32.01 25.85 -10.56
CA LYS A 3 32.23 25.36 -9.19
C LYS A 3 30.93 24.92 -8.48
N TYR A 4 29.83 25.65 -8.68
CA TYR A 4 28.53 25.28 -8.11
C TYR A 4 27.99 23.99 -8.74
N ASN A 5 28.15 23.82 -10.04
CA ASN A 5 27.71 22.61 -10.75
C ASN A 5 28.49 21.37 -10.28
N GLU A 6 29.78 21.51 -10.02
CA GLU A 6 30.61 20.43 -9.45
C GLU A 6 30.16 20.04 -8.05
N ILE A 7 29.90 21.01 -7.18
CA ILE A 7 29.38 20.77 -5.83
C ILE A 7 28.00 20.10 -5.90
N ALA A 8 27.12 20.56 -6.79
CA ALA A 8 25.81 19.96 -7.00
C ALA A 8 25.90 18.53 -7.51
N LYS A 9 26.85 18.24 -8.42
CA LYS A 9 27.11 16.88 -8.92
C LYS A 9 27.55 15.94 -7.79
N LYS A 10 28.54 16.35 -6.99
CA LYS A 10 29.01 15.58 -5.82
C LYS A 10 27.89 15.31 -4.82
N LYS A 11 27.03 16.30 -4.55
CA LYS A 11 25.87 16.13 -3.67
C LYS A 11 24.85 15.13 -4.23
N ARG A 12 24.61 15.13 -5.55
CA ARG A 12 23.70 14.15 -6.19
C ARG A 12 24.25 12.73 -6.13
N GLU A 13 25.56 12.57 -6.35
CA GLU A 13 26.25 11.27 -6.25
C GLU A 13 26.18 10.72 -4.83
N ALA A 14 26.57 11.50 -3.82
CA ALA A 14 26.50 11.07 -2.41
C ALA A 14 25.06 10.68 -1.98
N LYS A 15 24.05 11.38 -2.49
CA LYS A 15 22.63 11.05 -2.23
C LYS A 15 22.22 9.73 -2.92
N ALA A 16 22.76 9.46 -4.11
CA ALA A 16 22.51 8.20 -4.80
C ALA A 16 23.18 7.02 -4.08
N ASP A 17 24.41 7.19 -3.61
CA ASP A 17 25.14 6.14 -2.90
C ASP A 17 24.50 5.82 -1.55
N ARG A 18 24.06 6.83 -0.81
CA ARG A 18 23.26 6.61 0.41
C ARG A 18 21.99 5.82 0.13
N LYS A 19 21.31 6.10 -0.98
CA LYS A 19 20.10 5.34 -1.38
C LYS A 19 20.41 3.90 -1.74
N ARG A 20 21.55 3.63 -2.39
CA ARG A 20 22.04 2.28 -2.68
C ARG A 20 22.41 1.52 -1.41
N ALA A 21 23.09 2.18 -0.47
CA ALA A 21 23.46 1.56 0.81
C ALA A 21 22.24 1.15 1.67
N ILE A 22 21.17 1.97 1.67
CA ILE A 22 19.99 1.71 2.50
C ILE A 22 18.98 0.79 1.79
N HIS A 23 18.78 0.94 0.48
CA HIS A 23 17.69 0.30 -0.26
C HIS A 23 18.15 -0.58 -1.44
N GLY A 24 19.47 -0.67 -1.67
CA GLY A 24 20.05 -1.51 -2.70
C GLY A 24 19.95 -2.98 -2.36
N ASP A 25 20.03 -3.81 -3.40
CA ASP A 25 20.13 -5.26 -3.22
C ASP A 25 21.47 -5.60 -2.53
N PRO A 26 21.50 -6.45 -1.49
CA PRO A 26 22.74 -6.83 -0.79
C PRO A 26 23.84 -7.39 -1.69
N LEU A 27 23.48 -8.08 -2.77
CA LEU A 27 24.45 -8.73 -3.65
C LEU A 27 24.95 -7.79 -4.76
N THR A 28 24.10 -6.91 -5.27
CA THR A 28 24.44 -6.07 -6.45
C THR A 28 24.58 -4.58 -6.14
N ASN A 29 24.20 -4.16 -4.93
CA ASN A 29 24.15 -2.76 -4.47
C ASN A 29 23.36 -1.82 -5.41
N LYS A 30 22.54 -2.39 -6.30
CA LYS A 30 21.68 -1.65 -7.22
C LYS A 30 20.31 -1.48 -6.58
N LEU A 31 19.72 -0.31 -6.77
CA LEU A 31 18.33 -0.08 -6.40
C LEU A 31 17.42 -0.90 -7.33
N LYS A 32 16.48 -1.65 -6.76
CA LYS A 32 15.45 -2.34 -7.55
C LYS A 32 14.52 -1.30 -8.18
N THR A 33 14.44 -1.28 -9.51
CA THR A 33 13.46 -0.45 -10.21
C THR A 33 12.09 -1.07 -10.00
N ARG A 34 11.24 -0.45 -9.18
CA ARG A 34 9.85 -0.89 -9.02
C ARG A 34 9.15 -0.65 -10.35
N THR A 35 8.71 -1.72 -11.02
CA THR A 35 7.80 -1.59 -12.15
C THR A 35 6.54 -0.88 -11.67
N PRO A 36 6.15 0.26 -12.24
CA PRO A 36 4.90 0.90 -11.87
C PRO A 36 3.77 -0.09 -12.12
N VAL A 37 2.83 -0.16 -11.18
CA VAL A 37 1.64 -0.98 -11.39
C VAL A 37 0.93 -0.40 -12.62
N PRO A 38 0.67 -1.20 -13.67
CA PRO A 38 0.04 -0.68 -14.87
C PRO A 38 -1.34 -0.12 -14.50
N SER A 39 -1.61 1.12 -14.89
CA SER A 39 -2.91 1.71 -14.68
C SER A 39 -3.94 1.02 -15.57
N VAL A 40 -5.05 0.59 -14.97
CA VAL A 40 -6.16 -0.02 -15.71
C VAL A 40 -7.00 1.10 -16.32
N SER A 41 -7.21 1.09 -17.64
CA SER A 41 -8.06 2.12 -18.27
C SER A 41 -9.51 2.02 -17.77
N GLY A 42 -10.22 3.15 -17.73
CA GLY A 42 -11.62 3.17 -17.28
C GLY A 42 -12.53 2.22 -18.08
N LYS A 43 -12.27 2.04 -19.38
CA LYS A 43 -12.97 1.05 -20.22
C LYS A 43 -12.69 -0.38 -19.74
N ARG A 44 -11.43 -0.71 -19.42
CA ARG A 44 -11.05 -2.02 -18.90
C ARG A 44 -11.63 -2.26 -17.51
N GLN A 45 -11.62 -1.26 -16.63
CA GLN A 45 -12.24 -1.33 -15.30
C GLN A 45 -13.74 -1.62 -15.42
N ARG A 46 -14.47 -0.89 -16.28
CA ARG A 46 -15.90 -1.16 -16.55
C ARG A 46 -16.12 -2.58 -17.10
N LYS A 47 -15.25 -3.07 -17.99
CA LYS A 47 -15.32 -4.44 -18.51
C LYS A 47 -15.10 -5.48 -17.41
N LEU A 48 -14.10 -5.29 -16.55
CA LEU A 48 -13.80 -6.18 -15.42
C LEU A 48 -14.97 -6.20 -14.43
N LEU A 49 -15.53 -5.04 -14.08
CA LEU A 49 -16.70 -4.96 -13.19
C LEU A 49 -17.94 -5.64 -13.79
N ARG A 50 -18.16 -5.55 -15.11
CA ARG A 50 -19.25 -6.26 -15.78
C ARG A 50 -19.02 -7.77 -15.80
N LYS A 51 -17.79 -8.21 -16.07
CA LYS A 51 -17.42 -9.64 -16.05
C LYS A 51 -17.61 -10.21 -14.65
N TRP A 52 -17.08 -9.53 -13.64
CA TRP A 52 -17.21 -9.92 -12.24
C TRP A 52 -18.68 -10.02 -11.80
N ARG A 53 -19.53 -9.04 -12.13
CA ARG A 53 -20.97 -9.11 -11.82
C ARG A 53 -21.68 -10.30 -12.48
N ARG A 54 -21.28 -10.69 -13.70
CA ARG A 54 -21.84 -11.88 -14.35
C ARG A 54 -21.39 -13.14 -13.64
N GLU A 55 -20.10 -13.25 -13.32
CA GLU A 55 -19.56 -14.39 -12.58
C GLU A 55 -20.23 -14.55 -11.20
N GLN A 56 -20.47 -13.45 -10.47
CA GLN A 56 -21.21 -13.50 -9.21
C GLN A 56 -22.65 -13.98 -9.42
N LYS A 57 -23.34 -13.53 -10.48
CA LYS A 57 -24.69 -14.00 -10.81
C LYS A 57 -24.69 -15.50 -11.13
N ASP A 58 -23.75 -15.96 -11.93
CA ASP A 58 -23.61 -17.37 -12.30
C ASP A 58 -23.28 -18.24 -11.07
N MET A 59 -22.52 -17.71 -10.10
CA MET A 59 -22.23 -18.41 -8.84
C MET A 59 -23.48 -18.58 -7.97
N VAL A 60 -24.34 -17.55 -7.90
CA VAL A 60 -25.63 -17.63 -7.20
C VAL A 60 -26.56 -18.62 -7.89
N GLU A 61 -26.65 -18.58 -9.23
CA GLU A 61 -27.50 -19.49 -10.00
C GLU A 61 -27.06 -20.96 -9.89
N LYS A 62 -25.75 -21.20 -9.77
CA LYS A 62 -25.19 -22.53 -9.53
C LYS A 62 -25.27 -22.97 -8.06
N GLY A 63 -25.83 -22.14 -7.17
CA GLY A 63 -25.92 -22.42 -5.73
C GLY A 63 -24.57 -22.44 -5.01
N LEU A 64 -23.50 -21.91 -5.63
CA LEU A 64 -22.17 -21.85 -5.03
C LEU A 64 -22.04 -20.71 -4.01
N VAL A 65 -22.93 -19.73 -4.07
CA VAL A 65 -23.06 -18.64 -3.10
C VAL A 65 -24.50 -18.64 -2.59
N THR A 66 -24.66 -18.83 -1.29
CA THR A 66 -25.94 -18.79 -0.60
C THR A 66 -26.16 -17.42 0.04
N MET A 67 -27.41 -17.12 0.45
CA MET A 67 -27.71 -15.88 1.17
C MET A 67 -26.93 -15.77 2.48
N GLU A 68 -26.66 -16.90 3.15
CA GLU A 68 -25.86 -16.96 4.38
C GLU A 68 -24.40 -16.53 4.15
N ASP A 69 -23.80 -16.90 3.01
CA ASP A 69 -22.44 -16.47 2.64
C ASP A 69 -22.36 -14.94 2.46
N VAL A 70 -23.43 -14.33 1.94
CA VAL A 70 -23.53 -12.88 1.75
C VAL A 70 -23.64 -12.16 3.09
N GLU A 71 -24.44 -12.69 4.02
CA GLU A 71 -24.60 -12.15 5.38
C GLU A 71 -23.31 -12.27 6.20
N MET A 72 -22.62 -13.41 6.11
CA MET A 72 -21.33 -13.62 6.76
C MET A 72 -20.27 -12.65 6.22
N ALA A 73 -20.23 -12.43 4.90
CA ALA A 73 -19.29 -11.49 4.28
C ALA A 73 -19.56 -10.03 4.70
N SER A 74 -20.83 -9.62 4.83
CA SER A 74 -21.18 -8.27 5.26
C SER A 74 -20.83 -8.03 6.73
N ALA A 75 -21.14 -8.98 7.62
CA ALA A 75 -20.77 -8.92 9.03
C ALA A 75 -19.24 -8.85 9.21
N GLN A 76 -18.49 -9.61 8.42
CA GLN A 76 -17.03 -9.58 8.45
C GLN A 76 -16.46 -8.24 7.96
N ALA A 77 -17.05 -7.63 6.93
CA ALA A 77 -16.66 -6.30 6.46
C ALA A 77 -16.88 -5.21 7.53
N ASP A 78 -17.99 -5.28 8.26
CA ASP A 78 -18.29 -4.36 9.35
C ASP A 78 -17.33 -4.54 10.54
N LEU A 79 -17.01 -5.78 10.89
CA LEU A 79 -15.98 -6.09 11.90
C LEU A 79 -14.62 -5.52 11.51
N PHE A 80 -14.17 -5.73 10.27
CA PHE A 80 -12.91 -5.17 9.78
C PHE A 80 -12.91 -3.64 9.82
N ARG A 81 -14.03 -3.01 9.48
CA ARG A 81 -14.18 -1.54 9.53
C ARG A 81 -14.08 -1.01 10.95
N LEU A 82 -14.71 -1.67 11.91
CA LEU A 82 -14.63 -1.34 13.34
C LEU A 82 -13.20 -1.50 13.88
N VAL A 83 -12.54 -2.62 13.57
CA VAL A 83 -11.14 -2.87 13.95
C VAL A 83 -10.22 -1.81 13.35
N TYR A 84 -10.41 -1.44 12.09
CA TYR A 84 -9.62 -0.39 11.44
C TYR A 84 -9.85 0.98 12.10
N GLN A 85 -11.09 1.34 12.43
CA GLN A 85 -11.39 2.58 13.15
C GLN A 85 -10.79 2.60 14.57
N LEU A 86 -10.77 1.46 15.26
CA LEU A 86 -10.11 1.33 16.56
C LEU A 86 -8.59 1.52 16.43
N HIS A 87 -7.97 0.92 15.41
CA HIS A 87 -6.52 1.08 15.16
C HIS A 87 -6.12 2.53 14.82
N GLN A 88 -7.02 3.32 14.21
CA GLN A 88 -6.79 4.74 13.91
C GLN A 88 -6.98 5.64 15.14
N LYS A 89 -7.77 5.20 16.14
CA LYS A 89 -8.07 5.96 17.37
C LYS A 89 -7.08 5.71 18.51
N THR A 90 -6.27 4.66 18.47
CA THR A 90 -5.20 4.48 19.45
C THR A 90 -4.02 5.38 19.10
N PRO A 91 -3.60 6.32 19.97
CA PRO A 91 -2.41 7.09 19.72
C PRO A 91 -1.21 6.14 19.68
N ARG A 92 -0.46 6.14 18.56
CA ARG A 92 0.83 5.45 18.40
C ARG A 92 1.93 6.13 19.23
N ASN A 93 1.66 6.49 20.48
CA ASN A 93 2.70 6.99 21.36
C ASN A 93 3.09 5.86 22.32
N PRO A 94 4.34 5.35 22.27
CA PRO A 94 4.82 4.51 23.35
C PRO A 94 4.75 5.30 24.66
N PRO A 95 4.38 4.67 25.80
CA PRO A 95 4.27 5.34 27.09
C PRO A 95 5.59 5.98 27.56
N GLU A 96 6.71 5.67 26.92
CA GLU A 96 8.06 6.13 27.27
C GLU A 96 8.26 7.66 27.13
N ASN A 97 7.46 8.36 26.31
CA ASN A 97 7.68 9.80 26.05
C ASN A 97 6.85 10.76 26.93
N LEU A 98 6.01 10.26 27.84
CA LEU A 98 5.24 11.09 28.78
C LEU A 98 6.02 11.45 30.06
N ALA A 99 7.05 10.67 30.40
CA ALA A 99 7.88 10.90 31.58
C ALA A 99 8.88 12.08 31.43
N LEU A 100 9.17 12.50 30.19
CA LEU A 100 10.23 13.49 29.89
C LEU A 100 9.72 14.94 29.71
N ARG A 101 8.42 15.20 29.89
CA ARG A 101 7.83 16.54 29.69
C ARG A 101 7.52 17.30 30.99
N ARG A 102 8.04 16.85 32.13
CA ARG A 102 7.88 17.49 33.45
C ARG A 102 9.20 17.92 34.11
N ALA A 103 10.23 18.23 33.31
CA ALA A 103 11.46 18.85 33.79
C ALA A 103 11.63 20.23 33.15
#